data_AF-U2FEP9-F1
#
_entry.id   AF-U2FEP9-F1
#
_cell.length_a   1.000
_cell.length_b   1.000
_cell.length_c   1.000
_cell.angle_alpha   90.00
_cell.angle_beta   90.00
_cell.angle_gamma   90.00
#
_symmetry.space_group_name_H-M   'P 1'
#
loop_
_entity.id
_entity.type
_entity.pdbx_description
1 polymer ?
#
loop_
_entity_poly.entity_id
_entity_poly.type
_entity_poly.pdbx_seq_one_letter_code
_entity_poly.pdbx_strand_id
1 'polypeptide(L)' 'MFELIDRKVDDEFRADLACYVIEAVERWEKRVKIDEVKLISLKDHRLNFKIALTSGDEIGIEL' A
#
# COMPACT_ATOMS: atom_id res chain seq x y z
N MET A 1 -11.42 10.48 4.96
CA MET A 1 -10.28 11.33 4.57
C MET A 1 -9.57 10.60 3.43
N PHE A 2 -9.36 11.23 2.27
CA PHE A 2 -8.76 10.64 1.08
C PHE A 2 -7.31 11.12 0.92
N GLU A 3 -6.47 10.84 1.91
CA GLU A 3 -5.19 11.54 2.14
C GLU A 3 -4.12 11.34 1.06
N LEU A 4 -4.33 10.40 0.13
CA LEU A 4 -3.41 10.11 -0.98
C LEU A 4 -3.98 10.43 -2.37
N ILE A 5 -5.26 10.80 -2.48
CA ILE A 5 -5.86 11.10 -3.79
C ILE A 5 -5.31 12.44 -4.30
N ASP A 6 -5.01 12.50 -5.60
CA ASP A 6 -4.53 13.71 -6.30
C ASP A 6 -3.23 14.30 -5.73
N ARG A 7 -2.44 13.48 -5.01
CA ARG A 7 -1.10 13.84 -4.55
C ARG A 7 -0.04 13.43 -5.56
N LYS A 8 1.04 14.20 -5.58
CA LYS A 8 2.25 13.86 -6.34
C LYS A 8 2.83 12.54 -5.79
N VAL A 9 3.27 11.66 -6.69
CA VAL A 9 3.93 10.41 -6.32
C VAL A 9 5.43 10.66 -6.18
N ASP A 10 5.85 10.91 -4.94
CA ASP A 10 7.24 11.01 -4.51
C ASP A 10 7.53 10.04 -3.34
N ASP A 11 8.68 10.17 -2.70
CA ASP A 11 9.08 9.26 -1.62
C ASP A 11 8.22 9.43 -0.35
N GLU A 12 7.69 10.63 -0.11
CA GLU A 12 6.73 10.88 0.97
C GLU A 12 5.41 10.16 0.70
N PHE A 13 4.88 10.27 -0.53
CA PHE A 13 3.70 9.52 -0.95
C PHE A 13 3.88 8.00 -0.75
N ARG A 14 5.05 7.45 -1.09
CA ARG A 14 5.33 6.01 -0.93
C ARG A 14 5.35 5.60 0.53
N ALA A 15 5.95 6.42 1.40
CA ALA A 15 5.97 6.19 2.84
C ALA A 15 4.56 6.24 3.43
N ASP A 16 3.77 7.25 3.07
CA ASP A 16 2.38 7.39 3.51
C ASP A 16 1.51 6.23 3.01
N LEU A 17 1.66 5.82 1.75
CA LEU A 17 0.96 4.66 1.18
C LEU A 17 1.24 3.40 2.00
N ALA A 18 2.51 3.14 2.31
CA ALA A 18 2.87 1.98 3.12
C ALA A 18 2.27 2.06 4.52
N CYS A 19 2.39 3.22 5.17
CA CYS A 19 1.87 3.46 6.51
C CYS A 19 0.35 3.21 6.57
N TYR A 20 -0.42 3.87 5.71
CA TYR A 20 -1.88 3.78 5.73
C TYR A 20 -2.39 2.38 5.39
N VAL A 21 -1.76 1.69 4.43
CA VAL A 21 -2.14 0.31 4.10
C VAL A 21 -1.86 -0.62 5.28
N ILE A 22 -0.69 -0.50 5.91
CA ILE A 22 -0.33 -1.31 7.08
C ILE A 22 -1.29 -1.05 8.24
N GLU A 23 -1.48 0.21 8.62
CA GLU A 23 -2.36 0.59 9.73
C GLU A 23 -3.80 0.14 9.50
N ALA A 24 -4.31 0.30 8.27
CA ALA A 24 -5.66 -0.14 7.94
C ALA A 24 -5.79 -1.66 8.06
N VAL A 25 -4.91 -2.44 7.45
CA VAL A 25 -4.99 -3.90 7.50
C VAL A 25 -4.85 -4.42 8.93
N GLU A 26 -3.85 -3.95 9.68
CA GLU A 26 -3.64 -4.40 11.06
C GLU A 26 -4.80 -4.02 12.00
N ARG A 27 -5.46 -2.89 11.75
CA ARG A 27 -6.63 -2.45 12.51
C ARG A 27 -7.84 -3.35 12.28
N TRP A 28 -8.08 -3.77 11.04
CA TRP A 28 -9.30 -4.50 10.66
C TRP A 28 -9.12 -6.03 10.61
N GLU A 29 -7.92 -6.54 10.33
CA GLU A 29 -7.60 -7.96 10.29
C GLU A 29 -6.28 -8.26 11.03
N LYS A 30 -6.39 -8.37 12.37
CA LYS A 30 -5.24 -8.53 13.29
C LYS A 30 -4.37 -9.77 13.05
N ARG A 31 -4.90 -10.77 12.34
CA ARG A 31 -4.19 -12.03 12.04
C ARG A 31 -3.23 -11.87 10.86
N VAL A 32 -3.44 -10.86 10.02
CA VAL A 32 -2.57 -10.57 8.88
C VAL A 32 -1.44 -9.67 9.35
N LYS A 33 -0.21 -10.07 9.04
CA LYS A 33 0.99 -9.30 9.32
C LYS A 33 1.67 -8.93 8.01
N ILE A 34 1.82 -7.62 7.80
CA ILE A 34 2.44 -7.05 6.61
C ILE A 34 3.91 -6.81 6.93
N ASP A 35 4.76 -7.31 6.05
CA ASP A 35 6.20 -7.05 6.08
C ASP A 35 6.53 -5.75 5.33
N GLU A 36 5.92 -5.58 4.15
CA GLU A 36 6.23 -4.44 3.29
C GLU A 36 5.08 -4.10 2.35
N VAL A 37 4.93 -2.81 2.03
CA VAL A 37 4.08 -2.33 0.93
C VAL A 37 4.97 -1.63 -0.09
N LYS A 38 4.93 -2.08 -1.34
CA LYS A 38 5.73 -1.51 -2.44
C LYS A 38 4.84 -0.98 -3.53
N LEU A 39 5.01 0.30 -3.85
CA LEU A 39 4.46 0.87 -5.07
C LEU A 39 5.19 0.26 -6.28
N ILE A 40 4.44 -0.36 -7.19
CA ILE A 40 4.98 -1.02 -8.39
C ILE A 40 4.96 -0.08 -9.58
N SER A 41 3.83 0.58 -9.82
CA SER A 41 3.73 1.56 -10.92
C SER A 41 2.56 2.53 -10.73
N LEU A 42 2.68 3.68 -11.38
CA LEU A 42 1.57 4.58 -11.65
C LEU A 42 1.52 4.78 -13.17
N LYS A 43 0.49 4.26 -13.83
CA LYS A 43 0.30 4.40 -15.29
C LYS A 43 -1.17 4.66 -15.57
N ASP A 44 -1.45 5.54 -16.52
CA ASP A 44 -2.82 5.86 -16.96
C ASP A 44 -3.74 6.26 -15.79
N HIS A 45 -3.19 7.00 -14.81
CA HIS A 45 -3.86 7.37 -13.55
C HIS A 45 -4.24 6.20 -12.64
N ARG A 46 -3.73 5.00 -12.91
CA ARG A 46 -3.95 3.79 -12.13
C ARG A 46 -2.76 3.50 -11.23
N LEU A 47 -3.05 3.13 -9.99
CA LEU A 47 -2.07 2.86 -8.95
C LEU A 47 -1.93 1.35 -8.76
N ASN A 48 -0.73 0.84 -9.01
CA ASN A 48 -0.41 -0.58 -8.80
C ASN A 48 0.60 -0.70 -7.68
N PHE A 49 0.25 -1.46 -6.65
CA PHE A 49 1.14 -1.74 -5.52
C PHE A 49 1.00 -3.18 -5.05
N LYS A 50 2.02 -3.67 -4.36
CA LYS A 50 2.02 -5.00 -3.74
C LYS A 50 2.11 -4.87 -2.23
N ILE A 51 1.53 -5.85 -1.56
CA ILE A 51 1.64 -6.07 -0.11
C ILE A 51 2.34 -7.41 0.08
N ALA A 52 3.51 -7.40 0.71
CA ALA A 52 4.21 -8.61 1.14
C ALA A 52 3.81 -8.93 2.58
N LEU A 53 3.39 -10.17 2.83
CA LEU A 53 3.05 -10.64 4.17
C LEU A 53 4.26 -11.29 4.82
N THR A 54 4.32 -11.29 6.15
CA THR A 54 5.38 -11.97 6.89
C THR A 54 5.36 -13.50 6.70
N SER A 55 4.25 -14.06 6.18
CA SER A 55 4.17 -15.46 5.77
C SER A 55 4.98 -15.79 4.52
N GLY A 56 5.42 -14.77 3.77
CA GLY A 56 6.05 -14.89 2.46
C GLY A 56 5.06 -14.78 1.29
N ASP A 57 3.75 -14.69 1.56
CA ASP A 57 2.74 -14.47 0.53
C ASP A 57 2.74 -13.02 0.03
N GLU A 58 2.34 -12.82 -1.22
CA GLU A 58 2.24 -11.50 -1.84
C GLU A 58 0.83 -11.26 -2.40
N ILE A 59 0.32 -10.05 -2.18
CA ILE A 59 -0.98 -9.60 -2.70
C ILE A 59 -0.73 -8.42 -3.64
N GLY A 60 -1.16 -8.55 -4.89
CA GLY A 60 -1.16 -7.45 -5.87
C GLY A 60 -2.47 -6.69 -5.83
N ILE A 61 -2.39 -5.36 -5.83
CA ILE A 61 -3.53 -4.45 -5.89
C ILE A 61 -3.36 -3.53 -7.11
N GLU A 62 -4.42 -3.43 -7.91
CA GLU A 62 -4.53 -2.54 -9.06
C GLU A 62 -5.81 -1.70 -8.90
N LEU A 63 -5.64 -0.37 -8.83
CA LEU A 63 -6.71 0.62 -8.71
C LEU A 63 -6.70 1.49 -9.97
#